data_AF-A0A962BY51-F1
#
_entry.id   AF-A0A962BY51-F1
#
_cell.length_a   1.000
_cell.length_b   1.000
_cell.length_c   1.000
_cell.angle_alpha   90.00
_cell.angle_beta   90.00
_cell.angle_gamma   90.00
#
_symmetry.space_group_name_H-M   'P 1'
#
loop_
_entity.id
_entity.type
_entity.pdbx_description
1 polymer ?
#
loop_
_entity_poly.entity_id
_entity_poly.type
_entity_poly.pdbx_seq_one_letter_code
_entity_poly.pdbx_strand_id
1 'polypeptide(L)' 'MSLRHGQPDTAGLGMTSQRARDRLVDDLRAKGIADAHVLDAIRTVPRHLFIDEALASRAYENTALPIGCGQTISQPWVVA' A
#
# COMPACT_ATOMS: atom_id res chain seq x y z
N MET A 1 -21.18 -25.31 10.48
CA MET A 1 -21.09 -23.86 10.79
C MET A 1 -19.89 -23.29 10.03
N SER A 2 -20.12 -22.86 8.79
CA SER A 2 -19.04 -22.45 7.87
C SER A 2 -18.73 -20.97 8.10
N LEU A 3 -17.59 -20.68 8.73
CA LEU A 3 -17.06 -19.33 8.86
C LEU A 3 -16.63 -18.87 7.47
N ARG A 4 -17.47 -18.07 6.80
CA ARG A 4 -17.04 -17.27 5.65
C ARG A 4 -16.08 -16.22 6.22
N HIS A 5 -14.78 -16.47 6.15
CA HIS A 5 -13.79 -15.41 6.27
C HIS A 5 -14.10 -14.40 5.16
N GLY A 6 -14.62 -13.23 5.54
CA GLY A 6 -14.79 -12.13 4.60
C GLY A 6 -13.42 -11.79 4.03
N GLN A 7 -13.25 -11.98 2.72
CA GLN A 7 -12.04 -11.52 2.05
C GLN A 7 -11.95 -10.01 2.26
N PRO A 8 -10.85 -9.50 2.85
CA PRO A 8 -10.68 -8.06 2.96
C PRO A 8 -10.74 -7.45 1.56
N ASP A 9 -11.44 -6.32 1.44
CA ASP A 9 -11.71 -5.68 0.15
C ASP A 9 -10.39 -5.30 -0.53
N THR A 10 -9.95 -6.17 -1.44
CA THR A 10 -8.65 -6.06 -2.11
C THR A 10 -8.66 -4.92 -3.13
N ALA A 11 -9.84 -4.49 -3.59
CA ALA A 11 -9.98 -3.40 -4.53
C ALA A 11 -9.73 -2.04 -3.84
N GLY A 12 -10.12 -1.91 -2.57
CA GLY A 12 -10.02 -0.68 -1.80
C GLY A 12 -10.96 0.42 -2.31
N LEU A 13 -11.34 1.35 -1.44
CA LEU A 13 -12.27 2.44 -1.72
C LEU A 13 -11.64 3.77 -1.32
N GLY A 14 -11.96 4.85 -2.05
CA GLY A 14 -11.44 6.19 -1.77
C GLY A 14 -9.91 6.24 -1.75
N MET A 15 -9.31 6.45 -0.57
CA MET A 15 -7.86 6.58 -0.38
C MET A 15 -7.08 5.26 -0.52
N THR A 16 -7.75 4.10 -0.56
CA THR A 16 -7.12 2.80 -0.84
C THR A 16 -7.39 2.26 -2.25
N SER A 17 -8.08 3.05 -3.07
CA SER A 17 -8.46 2.70 -4.46
C SER A 17 -7.24 2.56 -5.39
N GLN A 18 -7.46 1.94 -6.56
CA GLN A 18 -6.45 1.83 -7.61
C GLN A 18 -5.81 3.19 -7.96
N ARG A 19 -6.60 4.26 -8.00
CA ARG A 19 -6.10 5.61 -8.29
C ARG A 19 -5.09 6.12 -7.25
N ALA A 20 -5.24 5.73 -5.98
CA ALA A 20 -4.26 6.06 -4.95
C ALA A 20 -2.93 5.31 -5.17
N ARG A 21 -3.01 4.05 -5.62
CA ARG A 21 -1.84 3.23 -5.96
C ARG A 21 -1.10 3.79 -7.17
N ASP A 22 -1.84 4.18 -8.21
CA ASP A 22 -1.26 4.75 -9.43
C ASP A 22 -0.51 6.06 -9.13
N ARG A 23 -1.07 6.93 -8.27
CA ARG A 23 -0.39 8.15 -7.81
C ARG A 23 0.93 7.84 -7.10
N LEU A 24 0.93 6.87 -6.18
CA LEU A 24 2.16 6.45 -5.51
C LEU A 24 3.21 5.96 -6.51
N VAL A 25 2.79 5.16 -7.49
CA VAL A 25 3.68 4.64 -8.54
C VAL A 25 4.27 5.76 -9.39
N ASP A 26 3.46 6.75 -9.77
CA ASP A 26 3.94 7.91 -10.53
C ASP A 26 4.94 8.75 -9.71
N ASP A 27 4.68 8.96 -8.42
CA ASP A 27 5.59 9.65 -7.51
C ASP A 27 6.93 8.90 -7.35
N LEU A 28 6.90 7.56 -7.23
CA LEU A 28 8.10 6.74 -7.13
C LEU A 28 8.92 6.74 -8.43
N ARG A 29 8.23 6.68 -9.58
CA ARG A 29 8.87 6.81 -10.89
C ARG A 29 9.55 8.17 -11.03
N ALA A 30 8.89 9.25 -10.63
CA ALA A 30 9.46 10.60 -10.64
C ALA A 30 10.69 10.74 -9.71
N LYS A 31 10.79 9.90 -8.67
CA LYS A 31 11.96 9.81 -7.77
C LYS A 31 13.08 8.90 -8.28
N GLY A 32 12.97 8.34 -9.48
CA GLY A 32 14.03 7.59 -10.14
C GLY A 32 13.90 6.07 -10.07
N ILE A 33 12.82 5.52 -9.52
CA ILE A 33 12.57 4.07 -9.58
C ILE A 33 12.20 3.71 -11.02
N ALA A 34 13.04 2.91 -11.68
CA ALA A 34 12.91 2.59 -13.09
C ALA A 34 12.46 1.14 -13.38
N ASP A 35 12.57 0.24 -12.40
CA ASP A 35 12.22 -1.16 -12.59
C ASP A 35 10.68 -1.32 -12.70
N ALA A 36 10.22 -1.68 -13.89
CA ALA A 36 8.81 -1.85 -14.18
C ALA A 36 8.16 -2.99 -13.36
N HIS A 37 8.91 -4.04 -13.04
CA HIS A 37 8.40 -5.14 -12.22
C HIS A 37 8.19 -4.71 -10.77
N VAL A 38 9.10 -3.89 -10.23
CA VAL A 38 8.93 -3.34 -8.88
C VAL A 38 7.76 -2.36 -8.82
N LEU A 39 7.65 -1.45 -9.79
CA LEU A 39 6.53 -0.51 -9.87
C LEU A 39 5.18 -1.23 -10.02
N ASP A 40 5.12 -2.32 -10.78
CA ASP A 40 3.91 -3.13 -10.91
C ASP A 40 3.56 -3.83 -9.59
N ALA A 41 4.54 -4.41 -8.89
CA ALA A 41 4.32 -5.02 -7.58
C ALA A 41 3.75 -4.00 -6.58
N ILE A 42 4.30 -2.79 -6.52
CA ILE A 42 3.79 -1.70 -5.67
C ILE A 42 2.36 -1.30 -6.05
N ARG A 43 2.04 -1.31 -7.35
CA ARG A 43 0.70 -1.00 -7.87
C ARG A 43 -0.34 -2.03 -7.49
N THR A 44 0.02 -3.32 -7.51
CA THR A 44 -0.94 -4.42 -7.38
C THR A 44 -1.07 -4.95 -5.95
N VAL A 45 0.00 -4.90 -5.15
CA VAL A 45 -0.04 -5.41 -3.77
C VAL A 45 -0.90 -4.46 -2.90
N PRO A 46 -1.93 -4.96 -2.22
CA PRO A 46 -2.84 -4.15 -1.42
C PRO A 46 -2.20 -3.76 -0.08
N ARG A 47 -1.25 -2.81 -0.10
CA ARG A 47 -0.49 -2.34 1.07
C ARG A 47 -1.35 -1.97 2.29
N HIS A 48 -2.58 -1.47 2.06
CA HIS A 48 -3.52 -1.11 3.11
C HIS A 48 -3.99 -2.30 3.97
N LEU A 49 -3.82 -3.55 3.52
CA LEU A 49 -4.13 -4.74 4.32
C LEU A 49 -3.07 -5.07 5.37
N PHE A 50 -1.92 -4.39 5.33
CA PHE A 50 -0.78 -4.62 6.22
C PHE A 50 -0.64 -3.53 7.29
N ILE A 51 -1.61 -2.63 7.40
CA ILE A 51 -1.60 -1.52 8.36
C ILE A 51 -2.94 -1.47 9.10
N ASP A 52 -2.96 -0.76 10.23
CA ASP A 52 -4.20 -0.49 10.97
C ASP A 52 -5.21 0.28 10.11
N GLU A 53 -6.49 -0.06 10.23
CA GLU A 53 -7.58 0.59 9.50
C GLU A 53 -7.63 2.10 9.74
N ALA A 54 -7.28 2.57 10.95
CA ALA A 54 -7.19 3.99 11.27
C ALA A 54 -6.14 4.73 10.42
N LEU A 55 -5.19 4.01 9.82
CA LEU A 55 -4.14 4.54 8.96
C LEU A 55 -4.36 4.20 7.47
N ALA A 56 -5.45 3.53 7.11
CA ALA A 56 -5.75 3.12 5.74
C ALA A 56 -5.74 4.31 4.75
N SER A 57 -6.16 5.49 5.20
CA SER A 57 -6.12 6.75 4.45
C SER A 57 -4.72 7.13 3.97
N ARG A 58 -3.68 6.69 4.68
CA ARG A 58 -2.27 7.01 4.44
C ARG A 58 -1.50 5.87 3.80
N ALA A 59 -2.15 4.75 3.51
CA ALA A 59 -1.50 3.51 3.06
C ALA A 59 -0.59 3.69 1.83
N TYR A 60 -0.98 4.60 0.94
CA TYR A 60 -0.30 4.89 -0.32
C TYR A 60 0.42 6.24 -0.32
N GLU A 61 0.66 6.84 0.85
CA GLU A 61 1.64 7.90 1.01
C GLU A 61 3.06 7.30 0.97
N ASN A 62 4.02 8.03 0.41
CA ASN A 62 5.44 7.64 0.51
C ASN A 62 6.01 7.95 1.90
N THR A 63 5.52 7.26 2.92
CA THR A 63 5.89 7.45 4.33
C THR A 63 5.93 6.11 5.08
N ALA A 64 6.72 6.05 6.14
CA ALA A 64 6.71 4.90 7.04
C ALA A 64 5.47 4.96 7.95
N LEU A 65 4.87 3.80 8.23
CA LEU A 65 3.67 3.70 9.07
C LEU A 65 3.88 2.65 10.17
N PRO A 66 3.35 2.87 11.38
CA PRO A 66 3.41 1.85 12.43
C PRO A 66 2.52 0.65 12.07
N ILE A 67 2.98 -0.55 12.43
CA ILE A 67 2.24 -1.81 12.24
C ILE A 67 1.99 -2.55 13.57
N GLY A 68 2.16 -1.84 14.69
CA GLY A 68 2.06 -2.40 16.04
C GLY A 68 3.39 -2.93 16.57
N CYS A 69 3.41 -3.32 17.85
CA CYS A 69 4.58 -3.91 18.53
C CYS A 69 5.87 -3.08 18.43
N GLY A 70 5.76 -1.76 18.34
CA GLY A 70 6.91 -0.86 18.15
C GLY A 70 7.60 -0.99 16.77
N GLN A 71 6.97 -1.67 15.81
CA GLN A 71 7.49 -1.88 14.46
C GLN A 71 6.84 -0.93 13.46
N THR A 72 7.53 -0.72 12.34
CA THR A 72 7.06 0.11 11.23
C THR A 72 7.19 -0.64 9.91
N ILE A 73 6.24 -0.42 9.01
CA ILE A 73 6.43 -0.74 7.60
C ILE A 73 7.21 0.40 6.95
N SER A 74 8.26 0.07 6.21
CA SER A 74 9.13 1.03 5.55
C SER A 74 8.36 1.88 4.52
N GLN A 75 8.83 3.10 4.30
CA GLN A 75 8.34 3.95 3.20
C GLN A 75 8.51 3.23 1.86
N PRO A 76 7.52 3.29 0.95
CA PRO A 76 7.59 2.64 -0.36
C PRO A 76 8.90 2.88 -1.11
N TRP A 77 9.42 4.11 -1.12
CA TRP A 77 10.67 4.44 -1.82
C TRP A 77 11.92 3.73 -1.30
N VAL A 78 12.00 3.37 -0.01
CA VAL A 78 13.18 2.68 0.56
C VAL A 78 13.28 1.24 0.12
N VAL A 79 12.15 0.62 -0.23
CA VAL A 79 12.05 -0.81 -0.55
C VAL A 79 11.72 -1.06 -2.02
N ALA A 80 11.68 0.01 -2.82
CA ALA A 80 11.38 0.01 -4.25
C ALA A 80 12.66 -0.03 -5.11
#